data_AF-A0A5K1HQ40-F1
#
_entry.id   AF-A0A5K1HQ40-F1
#
_cell.length_a   1.000
_cell.length_b   1.000
_cell.length_c   1.000
_cell.angle_alpha   90.00
_cell.angle_beta   90.00
_cell.angle_gamma   90.00
#
_symmetry.space_group_name_H-M   'P 1'
#
loop_
_entity.id
_entity.type
_entity.pdbx_description
1 polymer ?
#
loop_
_entity_poly.entity_id
_entity_poly.type
_entity_poly.pdbx_seq_one_letter_code
_entity_poly.pdbx_strand_id
1 'polypeptide(L)' 'REEAQEKFGFLLDAFNTAHPTRWLAFGLDRCDLDDGAESIRDVIAFPKTQRAQCLMTTRRM' A
#
# COMPACT_ATOMS: atom_id res chain seq x y z
N ARG A 1 -15.72 23.10 -0.42
CA ARG A 1 -16.82 22.11 -0.27
C ARG A 1 -17.09 21.39 -1.60
N GLU A 2 -17.19 22.10 -2.72
CA GLU A 2 -17.35 21.49 -4.06
C GLU A 2 -16.17 20.59 -4.46
N GLU A 3 -14.93 21.04 -4.31
CA GLU A 3 -13.74 20.24 -4.69
C GLU A 3 -13.65 18.89 -3.94
N ALA A 4 -14.08 18.85 -2.67
CA ALA A 4 -14.11 17.61 -1.89
C ALA A 4 -15.23 16.67 -2.35
N GLN A 5 -16.38 17.23 -2.74
CA GLN A 5 -17.49 16.44 -3.31
C GLN A 5 -17.13 15.90 -4.69
N GLU A 6 -16.38 16.66 -5.51
CA GLU A 6 -15.92 16.25 -6.82
C GLU A 6 -14.90 15.09 -6.72
N LYS A 7 -13.96 15.16 -5.77
CA LYS A 7 -12.89 14.15 -5.62
C LYS A 7 -13.31 12.93 -4.80
N PHE A 8 -14.20 13.09 -3.82
CA PHE A 8 -14.53 12.06 -2.82
C PHE A 8 -16.03 11.86 -2.59
N GLY A 9 -16.91 12.41 -3.44
CA GLY A 9 -18.37 12.35 -3.25
C GLY A 9 -18.91 10.94 -3.02
N PHE A 10 -18.44 9.95 -3.79
CA PHE A 10 -18.80 8.54 -3.58
C PHE A 10 -18.52 8.04 -2.14
N LEU A 11 -17.36 8.40 -1.57
CA LEU A 11 -16.98 8.00 -0.22
C LEU A 11 -17.77 8.77 0.84
N LEU A 12 -18.02 10.06 0.63
CA LEU A 12 -18.79 10.91 1.54
C LEU A 12 -20.27 10.47 1.62
N ASP A 13 -20.86 10.11 0.48
CA ASP A 13 -22.23 9.59 0.42
C ASP A 13 -22.32 8.22 1.12
N ALA A 14 -21.30 7.36 0.96
CA ALA A 14 -21.24 6.09 1.67
C ALA A 14 -21.14 6.27 3.20
N PHE A 15 -20.36 7.25 3.67
CA PHE A 15 -20.23 7.54 5.11
C PHE A 15 -21.55 7.97 5.77
N ASN A 16 -22.45 8.62 5.04
CA ASN A 16 -23.77 9.01 5.58
C ASN A 16 -24.67 7.81 5.92
N THR A 17 -24.34 6.62 5.39
CA THR A 17 -25.11 5.38 5.63
C THR A 17 -24.33 4.36 6.46
N ALA A 18 -23.05 4.60 6.72
CA ALA A 18 -22.15 3.66 7.36
C ALA A 18 -22.17 3.78 8.89
N HIS A 19 -22.13 2.65 9.59
CA HIS A 19 -21.87 2.62 11.03
C HIS A 19 -20.41 3.04 11.29
N PRO A 20 -20.10 3.77 12.39
CA PRO A 20 -18.74 4.21 12.71
C PRO A 20 -17.80 3.00 12.88
N THR A 21 -17.16 2.61 11.77
CA THR A 21 -16.27 1.46 11.67
C THR A 21 -14.84 1.96 11.51
N ARG A 22 -13.90 1.37 12.25
CA ARG A 22 -12.47 1.64 12.10
C ARG A 22 -11.79 0.38 11.56
N TRP A 23 -10.99 0.57 10.51
CA TRP A 23 -10.15 -0.47 9.94
C TRP A 23 -8.69 -0.22 10.35
N LEU A 24 -7.93 -1.28 10.51
CA LEU A 24 -6.48 -1.23 10.74
C LEU A 24 -5.79 -1.92 9.57
N ALA A 25 -4.84 -1.22 8.94
CA ALA A 25 -3.98 -1.80 7.91
C ALA A 25 -2.56 -1.93 8.47
N PHE A 26 -2.04 -3.15 8.46
CA PHE A 26 -0.70 -3.46 8.96
C PHE A 26 0.26 -3.70 7.79
N GLY A 27 1.43 -3.08 7.83
CA GLY A 27 2.45 -3.22 6.80
C GLY A 27 3.32 -4.44 7.07
N LEU A 28 2.86 -5.63 6.69
CA LEU A 28 3.53 -6.90 7.00
C LEU A 28 5.02 -6.92 6.64
N ASP A 29 5.40 -6.39 5.48
CA ASP A 29 6.81 -6.36 5.04
C ASP A 29 7.72 -5.53 5.99
N ARG A 30 7.14 -4.59 6.74
CA ARG A 30 7.88 -3.76 7.71
C ARG A 30 7.99 -4.41 9.07
N CYS A 31 7.20 -5.43 9.36
CA CYS A 31 7.15 -6.07 10.67
C CYS A 31 8.31 -7.05 10.84
N ASP A 32 8.77 -7.62 9.73
CA ASP A 32 9.99 -8.43 9.70
C ASP A 32 11.28 -7.60 9.94
N LEU A 33 11.19 -6.25 9.94
CA LEU A 33 12.30 -5.41 10.41
C LEU A 33 12.52 -5.56 11.92
N ASP A 34 11.46 -5.87 12.68
CA ASP A 34 11.56 -6.14 14.12
C ASP A 34 12.30 -7.46 14.38
N ASP A 35 12.34 -8.36 13.39
CA ASP A 35 13.12 -9.61 13.38
C ASP A 35 14.54 -9.45 12.80
N GLY A 36 14.99 -8.20 12.59
CA GLY A 36 16.38 -7.87 12.26
C GLY A 36 16.68 -7.66 10.78
N ALA A 37 15.67 -7.62 9.90
CA ALA A 37 15.88 -7.15 8.53
C ALA A 37 16.22 -5.64 8.54
N GLU A 38 17.15 -5.18 7.69
CA GLU A 38 17.46 -3.75 7.54
C GLU A 38 16.58 -3.08 6.47
N SER A 39 16.04 -3.87 5.53
CA SER A 39 15.18 -3.41 4.47
C SER A 39 14.02 -4.37 4.19
N ILE A 40 12.87 -3.82 3.78
CA ILE A 40 11.76 -4.63 3.25
C ILE A 40 12.16 -5.46 2.02
N ARG A 41 13.23 -5.07 1.34
CA ARG A 41 13.75 -5.82 0.19
C ARG A 41 14.34 -7.17 0.58
N ASP A 42 14.70 -7.35 1.85
CA ASP A 42 15.34 -8.57 2.35
C ASP A 42 14.31 -9.67 2.65
N VAL A 43 13.04 -9.29 2.80
CA VAL A 43 11.91 -10.19 3.11
C VAL A 43 11.03 -10.47 1.89
N ILE A 44 11.18 -9.68 0.82
CA ILE A 44 10.48 -9.87 -0.46
C ILE A 44 11.33 -10.77 -1.36
N ALA A 45 10.81 -11.95 -1.72
CA ALA A 45 11.53 -12.93 -2.55
C ALA A 45 12.06 -12.38 -3.89
N PHE A 46 11.36 -11.42 -4.50
CA PHE A 46 11.75 -10.77 -5.75
C PHE A 46 11.68 -9.24 -5.62
N PRO A 47 12.65 -8.60 -4.95
CA PRO A 47 12.57 -7.18 -4.67
C PRO A 47 12.76 -6.36 -5.96
N LYS A 48 12.07 -5.22 -6.04
CA LYS A 48 12.24 -4.26 -7.13
C LYS A 48 13.34 -3.26 -6.79
N THR A 49 14.11 -2.85 -7.80
CA THR A 49 15.06 -1.74 -7.67
C THR A 49 14.32 -0.41 -7.55
N GLN A 50 15.04 0.67 -7.24
CA GLN A 50 14.49 2.03 -7.20
C GLN A 50 13.87 2.49 -8.54
N ARG A 51 14.20 1.82 -9.65
CA ARG A 51 13.61 2.06 -10.97
C ARG A 51 12.39 1.15 -11.25
N ALA A 52 11.82 0.53 -10.22
CA ALA A 52 10.72 -0.44 -10.30
C ALA A 52 11.00 -1.67 -11.19
N GLN A 53 12.27 -2.00 -11.42
CA GLN A 53 12.69 -3.14 -12.24
C GLN A 53 12.99 -4.36 -11.35
N CYS A 54 12.59 -5.56 -11.79
CA CYS A 54 13.05 -6.81 -11.18
C CYS A 54 14.16 -7.38 -12.07
N LEU A 55 15.33 -7.63 -11.49
CA LEU A 55 16.48 -8.15 -12.25
C LEU A 55 16.35 -9.66 -12.57
N MET A 56 15.58 -10.40 -11.76
CA MET A 56 15.37 -11.84 -11.94
C MET A 56 14.33 -12.18 -13.02
N THR A 57 13.46 -11.24 -13.37
CA THR A 57 12.53 -11.39 -14.49
C THR A 57 12.82 -10.26 -15.47
N THR A 58 13.77 -10.50 -16.37
CA THR A 58 13.98 -9.58 -17.50
C THR A 58 12.71 -9.61 -18.36
N ARG A 59 11.85 -8.61 -18.19
CA ARG A 59 10.76 -8.33 -19.13
C ARG A 59 11.41 -7.79 -20.40
N ARG A 60 11.91 -8.69 -21.26
CA ARG A 60 12.10 -8.38 -22.68
C ARG A 60 10.69 -8.09 -23.20
N MET A 61 10.40 -6.80 -23.38
CA MET A 61 9.30 -6.39 -24.27
C MET A 61 9.59 -6.90 -25.67
#